data_AF-A0A1H6P5X4-F1
#
_entry.id   AF-A0A1H6P5X4-F1
#
_cell.length_a   1.000
_cell.length_b   1.000
_cell.length_c   1.000
_cell.angle_alpha   90.00
_cell.angle_beta   90.00
_cell.angle_gamma   90.00
#
_symmetry.space_group_name_H-M   'P 1'
#
loop_
_entity.id
_entity.type
_entity.pdbx_description
1 polymer ?
#
loop_
_entity_poly.entity_id
_entity_poly.type
_entity_poly.pdbx_seq_one_letter_code
_entity_poly.pdbx_strand_id
1 'polypeptide(L)'
;MLRFMDVLTRRPRSKLISVILCTLSASCSLTLPIAHADGIGMAELCNRPHRDLISIYVQGALESAERDATTIMSELEKALESGSLEVTGLKSSWKLVMPYCLPQRFKADQAADILCDFLTLNPQKRRRESIALLNEALQRAWPCPDRHKE
;
A
#
# COMPACT_ATOMS: atom_id res chain seq x y z
N MET A 1 -40.83 -40.32 7.80
CA MET A 1 -42.10 -40.09 7.10
C MET A 1 -43.10 -39.54 8.10
N LEU A 2 -43.69 -38.36 7.84
CA LEU A 2 -44.89 -37.76 8.46
C LEU A 2 -44.80 -37.48 9.99
N ARG A 3 -44.67 -36.24 10.47
CA ARG A 3 -45.54 -35.03 10.42
C ARG A 3 -46.21 -34.84 11.81
N PHE A 4 -46.02 -33.61 12.30
CA PHE A 4 -47.03 -32.76 12.96
C PHE A 4 -47.44 -33.01 14.42
N MET A 5 -47.30 -31.91 15.19
CA MET A 5 -48.17 -31.44 16.29
C MET A 5 -48.03 -32.25 17.60
N ASP A 6 -47.97 -31.66 18.79
CA ASP A 6 -48.49 -30.38 19.28
C ASP A 6 -47.99 -30.14 20.71
N VAL A 7 -48.01 -28.87 21.16
CA VAL A 7 -48.40 -28.42 22.52
C VAL A 7 -47.56 -28.96 23.70
N LEU A 8 -46.82 -28.12 24.44
CA LEU A 8 -47.31 -27.39 25.62
C LEU A 8 -46.38 -26.19 25.88
N THR A 9 -46.79 -24.96 25.61
CA THR A 9 -47.34 -24.01 26.60
C THR A 9 -46.59 -23.89 27.93
N ARG A 10 -45.76 -22.84 28.07
CA ARG A 10 -45.82 -21.88 29.20
C ARG A 10 -44.83 -20.73 28.99
N ARG A 11 -45.36 -19.56 28.60
CA ARG A 11 -44.76 -18.25 28.96
C ARG A 11 -45.05 -17.99 30.44
N PRO A 12 -44.24 -17.17 31.14
CA PRO A 12 -44.67 -15.78 31.26
C PRO A 12 -43.53 -14.73 31.29
N ARG A 13 -43.95 -13.50 30.94
CA ARG A 13 -43.43 -12.18 31.38
C ARG A 13 -42.04 -11.79 30.88
N SER A 14 -41.99 -11.01 29.81
CA SER A 14 -41.96 -9.53 29.86
C SER A 14 -40.57 -8.99 30.20
N LYS A 15 -39.79 -8.70 29.16
CA LYS A 15 -39.31 -7.36 28.80
C LYS A 15 -38.76 -7.43 27.37
N LEU A 16 -39.04 -6.38 26.61
CA LEU A 16 -38.87 -6.24 25.17
C LEU A 16 -37.53 -6.77 24.65
N ILE A 17 -37.57 -7.81 23.82
CA ILE A 17 -36.49 -8.07 22.85
C ILE A 17 -36.90 -7.29 21.61
N SER A 18 -36.37 -6.08 21.49
CA SER A 18 -36.42 -5.32 20.25
C SER A 18 -35.46 -6.00 19.27
N VAL A 19 -35.99 -6.94 18.48
CA VAL A 19 -35.30 -7.45 17.29
C VAL A 19 -35.28 -6.30 16.29
N ILE A 20 -34.20 -5.53 16.27
CA ILE A 20 -33.99 -4.53 15.22
C ILE A 20 -33.64 -5.30 13.95
N LEU A 21 -34.68 -5.54 13.17
CA LEU A 21 -34.66 -5.91 11.78
C LEU A 21 -34.06 -4.73 11.01
N CYS A 22 -32.73 -4.72 10.83
CA CYS A 22 -32.06 -3.79 9.90
C CYS A 22 -32.31 -4.25 8.46
N THR A 23 -33.56 -4.12 8.01
CA THR A 23 -33.94 -4.14 6.60
C THR A 23 -34.44 -2.77 6.25
N LEU A 24 -33.54 -1.87 5.83
CA LEU A 24 -33.84 -0.75 4.96
C LEU A 24 -32.51 -0.18 4.46
N SER A 25 -32.43 -0.07 3.15
CA SER A 25 -31.37 0.44 2.29
C SER A 25 -30.93 1.85 2.67
N ALA A 26 -30.17 1.97 3.75
CA ALA A 26 -29.30 3.10 3.98
C ALA A 26 -27.97 2.76 3.32
N SER A 27 -27.65 3.46 2.25
CA SER A 27 -26.30 3.59 1.71
C SER A 27 -25.38 3.96 2.85
N CYS A 28 -24.83 2.95 3.53
CA CYS A 28 -23.73 3.12 4.44
C CYS A 28 -22.57 3.47 3.53
N SER A 29 -22.43 4.76 3.23
CA SER A 29 -21.15 5.33 2.85
C SER A 29 -20.24 5.05 4.03
N LEU A 30 -19.67 3.84 4.05
CA LEU A 30 -18.44 3.56 4.74
C LEU A 30 -17.45 4.53 4.13
N THR A 31 -17.39 5.75 4.67
CA THR A 31 -16.18 6.53 4.66
C THR A 31 -15.22 5.74 5.53
N LEU A 32 -14.65 4.67 4.97
CA LEU A 32 -13.40 4.12 5.44
C LEU A 32 -12.51 5.34 5.59
N PRO A 33 -12.04 5.67 6.81
CA PRO A 33 -11.01 6.67 6.92
C PRO A 33 -9.93 6.20 5.96
N ILE A 34 -9.58 7.06 5.00
CA ILE A 34 -8.36 6.86 4.22
C ILE A 34 -7.28 6.96 5.29
N ALA A 35 -6.96 5.81 5.89
CA ALA A 35 -5.81 5.67 6.73
C ALA A 35 -4.66 5.89 5.76
N HIS A 36 -4.24 7.15 5.64
CA HIS A 36 -3.00 7.48 4.99
C HIS A 36 -1.96 6.60 5.66
N ALA A 37 -1.38 5.69 4.88
CA ALA A 37 -0.32 4.84 5.36
C ALA A 37 0.85 5.76 5.72
N ASP A 38 0.96 6.13 7.00
CA ASP A 38 2.08 6.90 7.51
C ASP A 38 3.16 5.98 8.10
N GLY A 39 4.36 6.52 8.27
CA GLY A 39 5.48 5.76 8.81
C GLY A 39 5.32 5.35 10.27
N ILE A 40 4.36 5.90 11.02
CA ILE A 40 4.08 5.49 12.40
C ILE A 40 3.34 4.16 12.37
N GLY A 41 2.24 4.08 11.62
CA GLY A 41 1.50 2.84 11.43
C GLY A 41 2.37 1.75 10.81
N MET A 42 3.20 2.08 9.81
CA MET A 42 4.14 1.10 9.25
C MET A 42 5.17 0.62 10.27
N ALA A 43 5.68 1.48 11.15
CA ALA A 43 6.64 1.06 12.17
C ALA A 43 6.02 0.11 13.21
N GLU A 44 4.74 0.25 13.52
CA GLU A 44 4.01 -0.68 14.40
C GLU A 44 3.85 -2.06 13.74
N LEU A 45 3.59 -2.08 12.44
CA LEU A 45 3.43 -3.29 11.62
C LEU A 45 4.75 -4.03 11.35
N CYS A 46 5.90 -3.38 11.53
CA CYS A 46 7.21 -4.01 11.41
C CYS A 46 7.50 -5.06 12.50
N ASN A 47 6.65 -5.18 13.53
CA ASN A 47 6.73 -6.27 14.49
C ASN A 47 6.32 -7.62 13.85
N ARG A 48 6.96 -8.72 14.28
CA ARG A 48 6.81 -10.06 13.66
C ARG A 48 5.38 -10.52 13.34
N PRO A 49 4.34 -10.34 14.20
CA PRO A 49 3.01 -10.87 13.88
C PRO A 49 2.32 -10.16 12.70
N HIS A 50 2.83 -9.00 12.26
CA HIS A 50 2.21 -8.18 11.22
C HIS A 50 3.11 -7.92 10.02
N ARG A 51 4.29 -8.57 9.98
CA ARG A 51 5.31 -8.35 8.94
C ARG A 51 4.79 -8.64 7.53
N ASP A 52 3.88 -9.60 7.38
CA ASP A 52 3.27 -9.93 6.09
C ASP A 52 2.50 -8.75 5.48
N LEU A 53 1.91 -7.88 6.30
CA LEU A 53 1.23 -6.68 5.84
C LEU A 53 2.23 -5.66 5.23
N ILE A 54 3.43 -5.55 5.81
CA ILE A 54 4.51 -4.74 5.24
C ILE A 54 4.98 -5.34 3.91
N SER A 55 5.19 -6.65 3.84
CA SER A 55 5.60 -7.32 2.59
C SER A 55 4.58 -7.08 1.47
N ILE A 56 3.27 -7.20 1.76
CA ILE A 56 2.21 -6.93 0.79
C ILE A 56 2.19 -5.45 0.37
N TYR A 57 2.31 -4.53 1.32
CA TYR A 57 2.37 -3.09 1.02
C TYR A 57 3.55 -2.75 0.10
N VAL A 58 4.74 -3.23 0.45
CA VAL A 58 5.97 -2.97 -0.31
C VAL A 58 5.89 -3.62 -1.69
N GLN A 59 5.38 -4.85 -1.79
CA GLN A 59 5.18 -5.50 -3.08
C GLN A 59 4.24 -4.68 -3.97
N GLY A 60 3.09 -4.26 -3.46
CA GLY A 60 2.14 -3.43 -4.23
C GLY A 60 2.74 -2.09 -4.65
N ALA A 61 3.53 -1.45 -3.79
CA ALA A 61 4.22 -0.20 -4.12
C ALA A 61 5.26 -0.38 -5.24
N LEU A 62 6.03 -1.47 -5.20
CA LEU A 62 7.04 -1.78 -6.23
C LEU A 62 6.38 -2.12 -7.57
N GLU A 63 5.33 -2.94 -7.58
CA GLU A 63 4.58 -3.28 -8.79
C GLU A 63 3.91 -2.05 -9.41
N SER A 64 3.39 -1.13 -8.59
CA SER A 64 2.84 0.14 -9.06
C SER A 64 3.95 1.02 -9.67
N ALA A 65 5.09 1.15 -8.99
CA ALA A 65 6.21 1.94 -9.49
C ALA A 65 6.76 1.39 -10.81
N GLU A 66 6.86 0.07 -10.95
CA GLU A 66 7.29 -0.59 -12.21
C GLU A 66 6.32 -0.30 -13.36
N ARG A 67 5.01 -0.37 -13.10
CA ARG A 67 3.98 -0.08 -14.10
C ARG A 67 4.00 1.38 -14.54
N ASP A 68 4.06 2.30 -13.58
CA ASP A 68 4.11 3.73 -13.83
C ASP A 68 5.38 4.10 -14.58
N ALA A 69 6.51 3.52 -14.18
CA ALA A 69 7.78 3.69 -14.83
C ALA A 69 7.68 3.21 -16.30
N THR A 70 7.25 1.97 -16.54
CA THR A 70 7.08 1.42 -17.91
C THR A 70 6.22 2.32 -18.79
N THR A 71 5.13 2.87 -18.23
CA THR A 71 4.25 3.82 -18.94
C THR A 71 5.01 5.10 -19.30
N ILE A 72 5.73 5.69 -18.34
CA ILE A 72 6.54 6.90 -18.57
C ILE A 72 7.64 6.65 -19.61
N MET A 73 8.29 5.48 -19.58
CA MET A 73 9.30 5.11 -20.56
C MET A 73 8.74 5.01 -21.97
N SER A 74 7.57 4.38 -22.13
CA SER A 74 6.91 4.29 -23.44
C SER A 74 6.53 5.68 -23.98
N GLU A 75 6.02 6.57 -23.13
CA GLU A 75 5.72 7.95 -23.54
C GLU A 75 6.99 8.75 -23.85
N LEU A 76 8.08 8.50 -23.12
CA LEU A 76 9.38 9.12 -23.37
C LEU A 76 9.94 8.73 -24.74
N GLU A 77 9.83 7.45 -25.12
CA GLU A 77 10.24 6.97 -26.44
C GLU A 77 9.46 7.67 -27.56
N LYS A 78 8.13 7.75 -27.44
CA LYS A 78 7.28 8.50 -28.40
C LYS A 78 7.64 9.97 -28.47
N ALA A 79 7.92 10.61 -27.34
CA ALA A 79 8.32 12.01 -27.27
C ALA A 79 9.68 12.24 -27.95
N LEU A 80 10.62 11.30 -27.82
CA LEU A 80 11.92 11.35 -28.49
C LEU A 80 11.78 11.18 -30.01
N GLU A 81 10.97 10.22 -30.47
CA GLU A 81 10.73 9.98 -31.90
C GLU A 81 10.04 11.17 -32.59
N SER A 82 9.14 11.85 -31.87
CA SER A 82 8.42 13.02 -32.38
C SER A 82 9.18 14.35 -32.22
N GLY A 83 10.33 14.36 -31.54
CA GLY A 83 11.08 15.59 -31.25
C GLY A 83 10.36 16.55 -30.27
N SER A 84 9.50 16.01 -29.39
CA SER A 84 8.70 16.77 -28.43
C SER A 84 9.54 17.43 -27.33
N LEU A 85 9.07 18.57 -26.82
CA LEU A 85 9.66 19.25 -25.66
C LEU A 85 9.34 18.54 -24.33
N GLU A 86 8.41 17.57 -24.32
CA GLU A 86 7.96 16.86 -23.11
C GLU A 86 9.00 15.88 -22.56
N VAL A 87 10.05 15.56 -23.33
CA VAL A 87 11.14 14.64 -22.96
C VAL A 87 11.74 14.97 -21.58
N THR A 88 11.93 16.26 -21.27
CA THR A 88 12.50 16.69 -19.98
C THR A 88 11.55 16.41 -18.82
N GLY A 89 10.24 16.63 -19.02
CA GLY A 89 9.20 16.35 -18.03
C GLY A 89 9.09 14.87 -17.74
N LEU A 90 9.01 14.04 -18.79
CA LEU A 90 8.92 12.59 -18.69
C LEU A 90 10.15 11.98 -18.01
N LYS A 91 11.36 12.43 -18.36
CA LYS A 91 12.60 12.01 -17.70
C LYS A 91 12.61 12.37 -16.21
N SER A 92 12.03 13.52 -15.84
CA SER A 92 11.90 13.93 -14.43
C SER A 92 10.89 13.06 -13.70
N SER A 93 9.74 12.77 -14.31
CA SER A 93 8.73 11.88 -13.75
C SER A 93 9.26 10.47 -13.50
N TRP A 94 10.05 9.92 -14.42
CA TRP A 94 10.68 8.60 -14.24
C TRP A 94 11.54 8.56 -12.97
N LYS A 95 12.35 9.60 -12.73
CA LYS A 95 13.20 9.70 -11.54
C LYS A 95 12.41 9.84 -10.23
N LEU A 96 11.19 10.39 -10.29
CA LEU A 96 10.32 10.51 -9.12
C LEU A 96 9.64 9.19 -8.78
N VAL A 97 9.26 8.41 -9.78
CA VAL A 97 8.58 7.11 -9.61
C VAL A 97 9.54 6.02 -9.13
N MET A 98 10.74 5.94 -9.72
CA MET A 98 11.80 5.00 -9.30
C MET A 98 13.13 5.73 -9.06
N PRO A 99 13.30 6.35 -7.87
CA PRO A 99 14.55 7.03 -7.49
C PRO A 99 15.67 6.06 -7.08
N TYR A 100 15.47 4.75 -7.22
CA TYR A 100 16.35 3.67 -6.79
C TYR A 100 16.55 2.63 -7.91
N CYS A 101 17.58 1.81 -7.80
CA CYS A 101 17.93 0.80 -8.78
C CYS A 101 17.88 -0.60 -8.18
N LEU A 102 16.78 -1.31 -8.40
CA LEU A 102 16.56 -2.65 -7.87
C LEU A 102 17.65 -3.63 -8.35
N PRO A 103 18.25 -4.45 -7.46
CA PRO A 103 19.17 -5.48 -7.89
C PRO A 103 18.45 -6.58 -8.69
N GLN A 104 19.13 -7.20 -9.65
CA GLN A 104 18.55 -8.20 -10.58
C GLN A 104 17.78 -9.35 -9.90
N ARG A 105 18.09 -9.67 -8.65
CA ARG A 105 17.49 -10.79 -7.90
C ARG A 105 17.03 -10.37 -6.51
N PHE A 106 16.36 -9.22 -6.41
CA PHE A 106 15.75 -8.80 -5.15
C PHE A 106 14.47 -9.58 -4.85
N LYS A 107 14.10 -9.65 -3.57
CA LYS A 107 12.79 -10.14 -3.11
C LYS A 107 12.03 -8.99 -2.45
N ALA A 108 10.70 -8.94 -2.61
CA ALA A 108 9.85 -7.95 -1.93
C ALA A 108 10.07 -7.94 -0.41
N ASP A 109 10.31 -9.11 0.18
CA ASP A 109 10.69 -9.29 1.58
C ASP A 109 11.94 -8.50 2.00
N GLN A 110 12.95 -8.40 1.13
CA GLN A 110 14.16 -7.63 1.44
C GLN A 110 13.85 -6.13 1.45
N ALA A 111 12.97 -5.67 0.55
CA ALA A 111 12.52 -4.28 0.53
C ALA A 111 11.66 -3.95 1.76
N ALA A 112 10.86 -4.91 2.25
CA ALA A 112 10.13 -4.80 3.51
C ALA A 112 11.09 -4.67 4.71
N ASP A 113 12.13 -5.51 4.77
CA ASP A 113 13.15 -5.45 5.82
C ASP A 113 13.88 -4.09 5.79
N ILE A 114 14.26 -3.61 4.59
CA ILE A 114 14.87 -2.29 4.39
C ILE A 114 13.98 -1.16 4.92
N LEU A 115 12.67 -1.19 4.63
CA LEU A 115 11.73 -0.19 5.14
C LEU A 115 11.66 -0.25 6.67
N CYS A 116 11.55 -1.44 7.25
CA CYS A 116 11.47 -1.61 8.71
C CYS A 116 12.75 -1.14 9.44
N ASP A 117 13.92 -1.48 8.91
CA ASP A 117 15.20 -0.99 9.43
C ASP A 117 15.28 0.54 9.32
N PHE A 118 14.87 1.10 8.18
CA PHE A 118 14.85 2.55 7.99
C PHE A 118 13.94 3.25 9.00
N LEU A 119 12.72 2.75 9.22
CA LEU A 119 11.79 3.30 10.20
C LEU A 119 12.34 3.17 11.62
N THR A 120 12.99 2.06 11.95
CA THR A 120 13.64 1.83 13.24
C THR A 120 14.74 2.86 13.50
N LEU A 121 15.62 3.07 12.51
CA LEU A 121 16.77 3.98 12.61
C LEU A 121 16.40 5.47 12.49
N ASN A 122 15.21 5.80 11.99
CA ASN A 122 14.78 7.18 11.74
C ASN A 122 13.44 7.52 12.40
N PRO A 123 13.30 7.44 13.74
CA PRO A 123 12.04 7.69 14.43
C PRO A 123 11.43 9.07 14.14
N GLN A 124 12.26 10.09 13.97
CA GLN A 124 11.85 11.45 13.63
C GLN A 124 11.17 11.58 12.26
N LYS A 125 11.39 10.62 11.35
CA LYS A 125 10.83 10.65 9.99
C LYS A 125 9.48 9.95 9.85
N ARG A 126 9.07 9.18 10.86
CA ARG A 126 7.85 8.34 10.81
C ARG A 126 6.56 9.10 10.55
N ARG A 127 6.53 10.42 10.81
CA ARG A 127 5.36 11.28 10.53
C ARG A 127 5.11 11.54 9.03
N ARG A 128 5.99 11.08 8.15
CA ARG A 128 5.85 11.26 6.70
C ARG A 128 5.05 10.11 6.10
N GLU A 129 4.55 10.34 4.89
CA GLU A 129 3.88 9.33 4.05
C GLU A 129 4.78 8.09 3.83
N SER A 130 4.20 6.90 3.93
CA SER A 130 4.94 5.64 3.85
C SER A 130 5.64 5.44 2.52
N ILE A 131 5.02 5.88 1.41
CA ILE A 131 5.62 5.74 0.09
C ILE A 131 6.88 6.59 -0.05
N ALA A 132 6.89 7.80 0.54
CA ALA A 132 8.05 8.66 0.57
C ALA A 132 9.17 8.07 1.43
N LEU A 133 8.82 7.42 2.55
CA LEU A 133 9.77 6.73 3.42
C LEU A 133 10.34 5.48 2.75
N LEU A 134 9.52 4.71 2.04
CA LEU A 134 9.96 3.56 1.24
C LEU A 134 10.93 4.00 0.14
N ASN A 135 10.58 5.00 -0.65
CA ASN A 135 11.45 5.52 -1.70
C ASN A 135 12.79 5.99 -1.13
N GLU A 136 12.79 6.69 0.00
CA GLU A 136 14.02 7.13 0.66
C GLU A 136 14.85 5.94 1.20
N ALA A 137 14.19 4.93 1.78
CA ALA A 137 14.85 3.73 2.28
C ALA A 137 15.52 2.94 1.14
N LEU A 138 14.78 2.72 0.05
CA LEU A 138 15.27 2.01 -1.13
C LEU A 138 16.36 2.79 -1.85
N GLN A 139 16.26 4.12 -1.94
CA GLN A 139 17.32 4.94 -2.54
C GLN A 139 18.64 4.86 -1.77
N ARG A 140 18.58 4.73 -0.44
CA ARG A 140 19.77 4.54 0.41
C ARG A 140 20.34 3.13 0.29
N ALA A 141 19.48 2.11 0.23
CA ALA A 141 19.91 0.72 0.14
C ALA A 141 20.44 0.37 -1.26
N TRP A 142 19.79 0.91 -2.31
CA TRP A 142 20.01 0.59 -3.71
C TRP A 142 20.11 1.87 -4.57
N PRO A 143 21.17 2.67 -4.37
CA PRO A 143 21.37 3.89 -5.15
C PRO A 143 21.60 3.56 -6.62
N CYS A 144 21.02 4.36 -7.51
CA CYS A 144 21.35 4.29 -8.93
C CYS A 144 22.75 4.88 -9.18
N PRO A 145 23.58 4.24 -10.02
CA PRO A 145 24.89 4.79 -10.35
C PRO A 145 24.77 6.13 -11.08
N ASP A 146 25.56 7.11 -10.66
CA ASP A 146 25.71 8.37 -11.38
C ASP A 146 26.40 8.10 -12.72
N ARG A 147 25.70 8.33 -13.84
CA ARG A 147 26.23 8.17 -15.21
C ARG A 147 27.29 9.22 -15.60
N HIS A 148 28.00 9.79 -14.63
CA HIS A 148 29.07 10.78 -14.81
C HIS A 148 30.45 10.27 -14.34
N LYS A 149 30.61 8.96 -14.21
CA LYS A 149 31.90 8.28 -13.93
C LYS A 149 32.19 7.22 -14.98
N GLU A 150 32.28 7.62 -16.23
CA GLU A 150 33.07 6.95 -17.27
C GLU A 150 33.83 8.02 -18.06
#